data_AF-A0A2V7MSL7-F1
#
_entry.id   AF-A0A2V7MSL7-F1
#
_cell.length_a   1.000
_cell.length_b   1.000
_cell.length_c   1.000
_cell.angle_alpha   90.00
_cell.angle_beta   90.00
_cell.angle_gamma   90.00
#
_symmetry.space_group_name_H-M   'P 1'
#
loop_
_entity.id
_entity.type
_entity.pdbx_description
1 polymer ?
#
loop_
_entity_poly.entity_id
_entity_poly.type
_entity_poly.pdbx_seq_one_letter_code
_entity_poly.pdbx_strand_id
1 'polypeptide(L)'
;MLTLHAPTRRAGFTLVELIITMVLVSFVAGAIVKLLLRQQRFYNSTTDLIQTRQQIRQAAAMLPSDFRGISSIGGDIYAMSDSSLEFRSAFGSSIVCVNSAGQLSTVPRVLAKGSAMTNWNALPSVGDSLLVYNDSTSIASTDDAWTRHQITAVTAVTGNVATGCPTSSGLTQGIDLTASNPSYRLTLSPAASSKIIVGSGIRFFRRVHYSVYQAADGRWYLGYFDCKTGRVPVCNALQPLAGPFQPYAVNGTSGVQFAYYDSTGAVTANRSLVARISLVVRGQGTAQLDLTGDGATTFRDSLRIEVGLRNRK
;
A
#
# COMPACT_ATOMS: atom_id res chain seq x y z
N MET A 1 -0.74 -94.68 12.11
CA MET A 1 0.58 -94.04 12.14
C MET A 1 0.35 -92.57 12.45
N LEU A 2 0.51 -92.16 13.72
CA LEU A 2 0.20 -90.82 14.22
C LEU A 2 1.39 -89.89 13.97
N THR A 3 1.18 -88.82 13.20
CA THR A 3 2.13 -87.72 13.03
C THR A 3 2.16 -86.87 14.31
N LEU A 4 3.26 -87.00 15.06
CA LEU A 4 3.58 -86.17 16.22
C LEU A 4 3.76 -84.70 15.77
N HIS A 5 2.91 -83.81 16.28
CA HIS A 5 3.13 -82.37 16.19
C HIS A 5 4.28 -82.01 17.14
N ALA A 6 5.37 -81.46 16.58
CA ALA A 6 6.46 -80.91 17.37
C ALA A 6 5.94 -79.70 18.17
N PRO A 7 6.15 -79.64 19.50
CA PRO A 7 5.78 -78.47 20.27
C PRO A 7 6.67 -77.30 19.85
N THR A 8 6.06 -76.23 19.33
CA THR A 8 6.74 -74.96 19.15
C THR A 8 7.12 -74.43 20.53
N ARG A 9 8.41 -74.53 20.89
CA ARG A 9 8.94 -73.89 22.09
C ARG A 9 8.71 -72.38 21.95
N ARG A 10 7.73 -71.83 22.67
CA ARG A 10 7.63 -70.40 22.90
C ARG A 10 8.78 -70.02 23.81
N ALA A 11 9.87 -69.51 23.23
CA ALA A 11 10.93 -68.88 23.99
C ALA A 11 10.34 -67.62 24.65
N GLY A 12 10.21 -67.63 25.97
CA GLY A 12 9.86 -66.42 26.72
C GLY A 12 11.03 -65.45 26.72
N PHE A 13 10.74 -64.15 26.66
CA PHE A 13 11.76 -63.10 26.77
C PHE A 13 12.41 -63.13 28.16
N THR A 14 13.74 -63.01 28.20
CA THR A 14 14.45 -62.88 29.47
C THR A 14 14.30 -61.45 30.01
N LEU A 15 14.32 -61.30 31.34
CA LEU A 15 14.23 -59.99 31.99
C LEU A 15 15.37 -59.05 31.53
N VAL A 16 16.56 -59.61 31.26
CA VAL A 16 17.72 -58.87 30.74
C VAL A 16 17.46 -58.31 29.34
N GLU A 17 16.81 -59.08 28.46
CA GLU A 17 16.48 -58.65 27.10
C GLU A 17 15.45 -57.50 27.09
N LEU A 18 14.47 -57.53 28.00
CA LEU A 18 13.53 -56.43 28.18
C LEU A 18 14.20 -55.16 28.70
N ILE A 19 15.19 -55.27 29.59
CA ILE A 19 15.95 -54.10 30.07
C ILE A 19 16.77 -53.49 28.93
N ILE A 20 17.49 -54.31 28.16
CA ILE A 20 18.33 -53.84 27.04
C ILE A 20 17.46 -53.13 25.99
N THR A 21 16.33 -53.73 25.62
CA THR A 21 15.40 -53.13 24.64
C THR A 21 14.82 -51.81 25.15
N MET A 22 14.43 -51.71 26.43
CA MET A 22 13.96 -50.44 27.01
C MET A 22 15.01 -49.33 26.98
N VAL A 23 16.27 -49.65 27.29
CA VAL A 23 17.38 -48.67 27.25
C VAL A 23 17.62 -48.18 25.83
N LEU A 24 17.67 -49.09 24.85
CA LEU A 24 17.86 -48.74 23.44
C LEU A 24 16.71 -47.89 22.89
N VAL A 25 15.46 -48.26 23.18
CA VAL A 25 14.28 -47.48 22.78
C VAL A 25 14.31 -46.09 23.39
N SER A 26 14.67 -45.96 24.68
CA SER A 26 14.76 -44.66 25.36
C SER A 26 15.86 -43.77 24.75
N PHE A 27 16.99 -44.36 24.37
CA PHE A 27 18.07 -43.64 23.71
C PHE A 27 17.64 -43.11 22.33
N VAL A 28 17.02 -43.97 21.50
CA VAL A 28 16.51 -43.59 20.18
C VAL A 28 15.39 -42.55 20.29
N ALA A 29 14.44 -42.75 21.20
CA ALA A 29 13.36 -41.79 21.45
C ALA A 29 13.93 -40.43 21.89
N GLY A 30 14.92 -40.42 22.79
CA GLY A 30 15.61 -39.20 23.21
C GLY A 30 16.32 -38.47 22.06
N ALA A 31 16.96 -39.20 21.15
CA ALA A 31 17.57 -38.63 19.95
C ALA A 31 16.54 -38.01 19.00
N ILE A 32 15.40 -38.69 18.78
CA ILE A 32 14.30 -38.19 17.95
C ILE A 32 13.71 -36.91 18.54
N VAL A 33 13.43 -36.88 19.85
CA VAL A 33 12.91 -35.68 20.53
C VAL A 33 13.87 -34.50 20.40
N LYS A 34 15.19 -34.72 20.58
CA LYS A 34 16.19 -33.68 20.37
C LYS A 34 16.17 -33.14 18.93
N LEU A 35 16.03 -34.02 17.94
CA LEU A 35 15.97 -33.62 16.53
C LEU A 35 14.69 -32.82 16.24
N LEU A 36 13.53 -33.27 16.73
CA LEU A 36 12.25 -32.55 16.57
C LEU A 36 12.29 -31.15 17.21
N LEU A 37 12.85 -31.01 18.42
CA LEU A 37 12.98 -29.71 19.09
C LEU A 37 13.94 -28.77 18.33
N ARG A 38 15.00 -29.31 17.72
CA ARG A 38 15.90 -28.53 16.85
C ARG A 38 15.18 -28.08 15.59
N GLN A 39 14.42 -28.98 14.96
CA GLN A 39 13.65 -28.71 13.76
C GLN A 39 12.54 -27.67 14.01
N GLN A 40 11.81 -27.76 15.12
CA GLN A 40 10.79 -26.78 15.51
C GLN A 40 11.40 -25.38 15.71
N ARG A 41 12.53 -25.28 16.42
CA ARG A 41 13.24 -23.99 16.61
C ARG A 41 13.71 -23.39 15.28
N PHE A 42 14.23 -24.22 14.38
CA PHE A 42 14.65 -23.81 13.05
C PHE A 42 13.46 -23.30 12.21
N TYR A 43 12.33 -24.00 12.22
CA TYR A 43 11.12 -23.57 11.50
C TYR A 43 10.56 -22.26 12.06
N ASN A 44 10.49 -22.11 13.39
CA ASN A 44 10.04 -20.87 14.01
C ASN A 44 10.95 -19.69 13.63
N SER A 45 12.26 -19.91 13.67
CA SER A 45 13.27 -18.91 13.29
C SER A 45 13.14 -18.51 11.81
N THR A 46 12.95 -19.50 10.93
CA THR A 46 12.78 -19.26 9.49
C THR A 46 11.49 -18.51 9.19
N THR A 47 10.39 -18.86 9.88
CA THR A 47 9.11 -18.16 9.75
C THR A 47 9.20 -16.70 10.19
N ASP A 48 9.81 -16.41 11.34
CA ASP A 48 9.99 -15.03 11.84
C ASP A 48 10.84 -14.19 10.86
N LEU A 49 11.90 -14.79 10.30
CA LEU A 49 12.73 -14.16 9.27
C LEU A 49 11.93 -13.84 7.99
N ILE A 50 11.18 -14.81 7.47
CA ILE A 50 10.36 -14.65 6.27
C ILE A 50 9.31 -13.56 6.49
N GLN A 51 8.61 -13.59 7.63
CA GLN A 51 7.59 -12.61 7.97
C GLN A 51 8.20 -11.20 8.08
N THR A 52 9.34 -11.05 8.75
CA THR A 52 10.05 -9.75 8.86
C THR A 52 10.38 -9.19 7.47
N ARG A 53 10.92 -10.02 6.58
CA ARG A 53 11.25 -9.59 5.20
C ARG A 53 10.01 -9.26 4.37
N GLN A 54 8.93 -10.03 4.53
CA GLN A 54 7.66 -9.74 3.85
C GLN A 54 7.11 -8.37 4.25
N GLN A 55 7.13 -8.03 5.54
CA GLN A 55 6.67 -6.74 6.05
C GLN A 55 7.50 -5.56 5.52
N ILE A 56 8.84 -5.70 5.50
CA ILE A 56 9.72 -4.69 4.89
C ILE A 56 9.40 -4.50 3.40
N ARG A 57 9.20 -5.60 2.66
CA ARG A 57 8.87 -5.54 1.22
C ARG A 57 7.49 -4.95 0.95
N GLN A 58 6.50 -5.17 1.82
CA GLN A 58 5.17 -4.57 1.69
C GLN A 58 5.23 -3.04 1.76
N ALA A 59 5.89 -2.49 2.78
CA ALA A 59 6.11 -1.05 2.90
C ALA A 59 6.84 -0.49 1.66
N ALA A 60 7.82 -1.25 1.16
CA ALA A 60 8.65 -0.86 0.04
C ALA A 60 7.99 -0.95 -1.33
N ALA A 61 6.98 -1.79 -1.50
CA ALA A 61 6.27 -1.91 -2.76
C ALA A 61 5.26 -0.77 -2.96
N MET A 62 4.63 -0.30 -1.87
CA MET A 62 3.54 0.67 -1.94
C MET A 62 4.00 2.13 -1.99
N LEU A 63 4.94 2.52 -1.12
CA LEU A 63 5.35 3.92 -1.01
C LEU A 63 5.96 4.52 -2.29
N PRO A 64 6.74 3.77 -3.10
CA PRO A 64 7.30 4.33 -4.33
C PRO A 64 6.25 4.71 -5.38
N SER A 65 5.15 3.96 -5.50
CA SER A 65 4.08 4.32 -6.43
C SER A 65 3.41 5.62 -6.02
N ASP A 66 3.17 5.79 -4.71
CA ASP A 66 2.53 6.99 -4.19
C ASP A 66 3.45 8.22 -4.29
N PHE A 67 4.73 8.06 -3.97
CA PHE A 67 5.71 9.17 -3.99
C PHE A 67 6.01 9.68 -5.41
N ARG A 68 5.97 8.80 -6.41
CA ARG A 68 6.29 9.16 -7.80
C ARG A 68 5.29 10.17 -8.38
N GLY A 69 4.08 10.25 -7.82
CA GLY A 69 3.04 11.22 -8.19
C GLY A 69 3.17 12.60 -7.55
N ILE A 70 4.06 12.79 -6.57
CA ILE A 70 4.19 14.04 -5.82
C ILE A 70 4.84 15.13 -6.68
N SER A 71 4.23 16.32 -6.68
CA SER A 71 4.83 17.55 -7.18
C SER A 71 5.22 18.49 -6.03
N SER A 72 6.51 18.68 -5.80
CA SER A 72 7.00 19.61 -4.77
C SER A 72 6.72 21.06 -5.17
N ILE A 73 6.89 21.41 -6.45
CA ILE A 73 6.52 22.74 -6.99
C ILE A 73 5.00 22.94 -6.97
N GLY A 74 4.22 21.87 -7.21
CA GLY A 74 2.75 21.89 -7.17
C GLY A 74 2.16 21.98 -5.76
N GLY A 75 3.00 22.04 -4.74
CA GLY A 75 2.59 22.14 -3.34
C GLY A 75 1.88 20.89 -2.82
N ASP A 76 2.23 19.71 -3.34
CA ASP A 76 1.57 18.46 -2.96
C ASP A 76 2.02 17.94 -1.59
N ILE A 77 3.15 18.43 -1.04
CA ILE A 77 3.64 18.07 0.29
C ILE A 77 3.03 19.05 1.31
N TYR A 78 2.24 18.55 2.25
CA TYR A 78 1.58 19.34 3.31
C TYR A 78 2.43 19.44 4.56
N ALA A 79 2.97 18.32 5.02
CA ALA A 79 3.86 18.24 6.18
C ALA A 79 4.92 17.16 5.94
N MET A 80 6.11 17.36 6.47
CA MET A 80 7.19 16.39 6.36
C MET A 80 8.08 16.44 7.59
N SER A 81 8.47 15.27 8.09
CA SER A 81 9.43 15.07 9.17
C SER A 81 10.25 13.81 8.89
N ASP A 82 11.24 13.52 9.72
CA ASP A 82 11.99 12.26 9.66
C ASP A 82 11.14 11.01 9.91
N SER A 83 9.95 11.17 10.48
CA SER A 83 9.05 10.13 10.97
C SER A 83 7.70 10.12 10.27
N SER A 84 7.39 11.14 9.47
CA SER A 84 6.10 11.27 8.81
C SER A 84 6.17 12.05 7.50
N LEU A 85 5.26 11.72 6.59
CA LEU A 85 5.05 12.45 5.36
C LEU A 85 3.56 12.58 5.10
N GLU A 86 3.11 13.81 4.92
CA GLU A 86 1.75 14.12 4.53
C GLU A 86 1.73 14.82 3.19
N PHE A 87 0.99 14.25 2.25
CA PHE A 87 1.00 14.71 0.87
C PHE A 87 -0.30 14.38 0.15
N ARG A 88 -0.40 14.86 -1.07
CA ARG A 88 -1.48 14.55 -1.99
C ARG A 88 -1.13 13.30 -2.83
N SER A 89 -1.84 12.20 -2.58
CA SER A 89 -1.68 10.96 -3.35
C SER A 89 -2.74 10.85 -4.45
N ALA A 90 -2.33 10.39 -5.64
CA ALA A 90 -3.22 10.12 -6.75
C ALA A 90 -3.89 8.75 -6.59
N PHE A 91 -5.21 8.70 -6.61
CA PHE A 91 -5.97 7.46 -6.39
C PHE A 91 -6.72 7.00 -7.65
N GLY A 92 -6.75 7.83 -8.69
CA GLY A 92 -7.32 7.44 -9.97
C GLY A 92 -7.33 8.54 -11.02
N SER A 93 -7.86 8.19 -12.18
CA SER A 93 -8.03 9.05 -13.34
C SER A 93 -9.34 8.75 -14.06
N SER A 94 -9.83 9.75 -14.79
CA SER A 94 -10.97 9.61 -15.69
C SER A 94 -10.82 10.57 -16.86
N ILE A 95 -11.79 10.56 -17.76
CA ILE A 95 -11.94 11.50 -18.86
C ILE A 95 -13.20 12.33 -18.63
N VAL A 96 -13.14 13.62 -18.96
CA VAL A 96 -14.30 14.51 -18.99
C VAL A 96 -15.25 14.04 -20.07
N CYS A 97 -16.43 13.60 -19.67
CA CYS A 97 -17.47 13.19 -20.61
C CYS A 97 -18.45 14.33 -20.94
N VAL A 98 -18.77 15.15 -19.94
CA VAL A 98 -19.56 16.37 -20.12
C VAL A 98 -18.96 17.47 -19.27
N ASN A 99 -18.92 18.68 -19.83
CA ASN A 99 -18.69 19.91 -19.08
C ASN A 99 -19.90 20.82 -19.26
N SER A 100 -20.62 21.10 -18.17
CA SER A 100 -21.83 21.92 -18.21
C SER A 100 -22.00 22.68 -16.91
N ALA A 101 -22.28 23.98 -17.01
CA ALA A 101 -22.49 24.88 -15.86
C ALA A 101 -21.38 24.79 -14.79
N GLY A 102 -20.12 24.62 -15.22
CA GLY A 102 -18.97 24.52 -14.32
C GLY A 102 -18.86 23.20 -13.56
N GLN A 103 -19.63 22.18 -13.95
CA GLN A 103 -19.59 20.83 -13.43
C GLN A 103 -19.06 19.88 -14.50
N LEU A 104 -18.36 18.83 -14.05
CA LEU A 104 -17.78 17.83 -14.94
C LEU A 104 -18.38 16.46 -14.64
N SER A 105 -18.65 15.70 -15.70
CA SER A 105 -19.07 14.30 -15.57
C SER A 105 -17.98 13.36 -16.06
N THR A 106 -17.83 12.22 -15.39
CA THR A 106 -16.84 11.20 -15.73
C THR A 106 -17.41 10.16 -16.69
N VAL A 107 -16.51 9.51 -17.44
CA VAL A 107 -16.86 8.29 -18.18
C VAL A 107 -17.06 7.14 -17.17
N PRO A 108 -18.03 6.22 -17.36
CA PRO A 108 -18.17 5.01 -16.55
C PRO A 108 -16.89 4.16 -16.53
N ARG A 109 -16.73 3.33 -15.50
CA ARG A 109 -15.50 2.55 -15.29
C ARG A 109 -15.31 1.45 -16.34
N VAL A 110 -16.41 0.80 -16.71
CA VAL A 110 -16.42 -0.27 -17.71
C VAL A 110 -17.11 0.24 -18.96
N LEU A 111 -16.51 0.02 -20.13
CA LEU A 111 -17.13 0.34 -21.41
C LEU A 111 -17.24 -0.94 -22.23
N ALA A 112 -18.37 -1.13 -22.92
CA ALA A 112 -18.63 -2.27 -23.80
C ALA A 112 -17.63 -2.35 -24.96
N LYS A 113 -17.05 -1.21 -25.37
CA LYS A 113 -15.96 -1.15 -26.35
C LYS A 113 -14.58 -1.61 -25.82
N GLY A 114 -14.47 -1.94 -24.53
CA GLY A 114 -13.22 -2.37 -23.88
C GLY A 114 -12.20 -1.26 -23.62
N SER A 115 -12.53 0.01 -23.90
CA SER A 115 -11.65 1.15 -23.64
C SER A 115 -11.61 1.49 -22.14
N ALA A 116 -10.41 1.62 -21.56
CA ALA A 116 -10.22 1.96 -20.15
C ALA A 116 -10.02 3.47 -19.96
N MET A 117 -11.12 4.23 -19.94
CA MET A 117 -11.09 5.69 -19.76
C MET A 117 -11.15 6.14 -18.31
N THR A 118 -11.64 5.29 -17.42
CA THR A 118 -11.77 5.58 -15.99
C THR A 118 -11.17 4.44 -15.17
N ASN A 119 -10.26 4.79 -14.27
CA ASN A 119 -9.71 3.84 -13.32
C ASN A 119 -9.39 4.54 -12.01
N TRP A 120 -9.88 4.00 -10.90
CA TRP A 120 -9.59 4.45 -9.55
C TRP A 120 -9.68 3.27 -8.58
N ASN A 121 -8.93 3.34 -7.49
CA ASN A 121 -8.98 2.36 -6.39
C ASN A 121 -10.04 2.70 -5.33
N ALA A 122 -10.59 3.92 -5.38
CA ALA A 122 -11.64 4.41 -4.50
C ALA A 122 -12.57 5.34 -5.29
N LEU A 123 -13.84 5.43 -4.90
CA LEU A 123 -14.77 6.36 -5.53
C LEU A 123 -14.41 7.81 -5.19
N PRO A 124 -14.62 8.75 -6.13
CA PRO A 124 -14.53 10.17 -5.84
C PRO A 124 -15.60 10.56 -4.82
N SER A 125 -15.23 11.44 -3.91
CA SER A 125 -16.08 11.89 -2.81
C SER A 125 -15.87 13.36 -2.51
N VAL A 126 -16.85 13.96 -1.83
CA VAL A 126 -16.75 15.35 -1.38
C VAL A 126 -15.48 15.54 -0.53
N GLY A 127 -14.75 16.62 -0.81
CA GLY A 127 -13.48 16.93 -0.17
C GLY A 127 -12.24 16.39 -0.89
N ASP A 128 -12.40 15.49 -1.86
CA ASP A 128 -11.29 15.09 -2.72
C ASP A 128 -10.88 16.25 -3.64
N SER A 129 -9.60 16.27 -4.01
CA SER A 129 -9.06 17.25 -4.97
C SER A 129 -8.87 16.58 -6.32
N LEU A 130 -9.00 17.33 -7.40
CA LEU A 130 -8.72 16.83 -8.73
C LEU A 130 -7.98 17.88 -9.56
N LEU A 131 -7.23 17.39 -10.53
CA LEU A 131 -6.64 18.20 -11.59
C LEU A 131 -7.33 17.83 -12.90
N VAL A 132 -7.72 18.83 -13.67
CA VAL A 132 -8.30 18.65 -14.99
C VAL A 132 -7.40 19.30 -16.01
N TYR A 133 -7.17 18.61 -17.12
CA TYR A 133 -6.47 19.18 -18.24
C TYR A 133 -7.37 20.22 -18.92
N ASN A 134 -6.86 21.43 -19.07
CA ASN A 134 -7.56 22.53 -19.73
C ASN A 134 -6.70 22.97 -20.92
N ASP A 135 -7.16 22.62 -22.11
CA ASP A 135 -6.59 22.98 -23.43
C ASP A 135 -6.89 24.45 -23.81
N SER A 136 -7.60 25.16 -22.94
CA SER A 136 -7.93 26.59 -23.08
C SER A 136 -8.58 26.91 -24.45
N THR A 137 -8.06 27.86 -25.22
CA THR A 137 -8.70 28.39 -26.45
C THR A 137 -7.74 28.49 -27.63
N SER A 138 -6.44 28.42 -27.39
CA SER A 138 -5.44 28.33 -28.45
C SER A 138 -5.25 26.87 -28.85
N ILE A 139 -4.82 26.64 -30.09
CA ILE A 139 -4.40 25.31 -30.57
C ILE A 139 -2.93 25.05 -30.16
N ALA A 140 -2.22 26.07 -29.66
CA ALA A 140 -0.83 25.96 -29.25
C ALA A 140 -0.73 25.53 -27.78
N SER A 141 0.22 24.64 -27.48
CA SER A 141 0.41 24.05 -26.13
C SER A 141 0.88 25.02 -25.03
N THR A 142 0.85 26.32 -25.29
CA THR A 142 1.35 27.37 -24.41
C THR A 142 0.32 27.83 -23.37
N ASP A 143 -0.97 27.61 -23.63
CA ASP A 143 -2.07 27.91 -22.69
C ASP A 143 -2.65 26.66 -22.02
N ASP A 144 -2.13 25.48 -22.37
CA ASP A 144 -2.47 24.19 -21.76
C ASP A 144 -2.05 24.15 -20.29
N ALA A 145 -3.02 23.93 -19.41
CA ALA A 145 -2.78 23.90 -17.98
C ALA A 145 -3.55 22.79 -17.28
N TRP A 146 -2.93 22.20 -16.25
CA TRP A 146 -3.64 21.39 -15.28
C TRP A 146 -4.29 22.32 -14.25
N THR A 147 -5.62 22.49 -14.32
CA THR A 147 -6.36 23.32 -13.37
C THR A 147 -6.79 22.52 -12.15
N ARG A 148 -6.70 23.15 -10.97
CA ARG A 148 -6.97 22.51 -9.69
C ARG A 148 -8.37 22.81 -9.20
N HIS A 149 -9.06 21.76 -8.75
CA HIS A 149 -10.40 21.84 -8.22
C HIS A 149 -10.54 20.96 -6.97
N GLN A 150 -11.52 21.29 -6.13
CA GLN A 150 -11.99 20.47 -5.03
C GLN A 150 -13.43 20.03 -5.31
N ILE A 151 -13.73 18.78 -5.03
CA ILE A 151 -15.08 18.22 -5.18
C ILE A 151 -15.95 18.71 -4.02
N THR A 152 -17.05 19.38 -4.32
CA THR A 152 -18.04 19.87 -3.36
C THR A 152 -19.34 19.06 -3.38
N ALA A 153 -19.65 18.39 -4.49
CA ALA A 153 -20.74 17.43 -4.58
C ALA A 153 -20.43 16.32 -5.59
N VAL A 154 -20.96 15.13 -5.34
CA VAL A 154 -20.86 13.97 -6.24
C VAL A 154 -22.25 13.40 -6.45
N THR A 155 -22.65 13.21 -7.70
CA THR A 155 -23.93 12.59 -8.06
C THR A 155 -23.68 11.44 -9.02
N ALA A 156 -24.09 10.23 -8.65
CA ALA A 156 -24.06 9.09 -9.55
C ALA A 156 -25.19 9.24 -10.60
N VAL A 157 -24.85 9.04 -11.87
CA VAL A 157 -25.76 9.14 -13.00
C VAL A 157 -25.72 7.83 -13.78
N THR A 158 -26.84 7.11 -13.75
CA THR A 158 -26.98 5.73 -14.22
C THR A 158 -27.67 5.61 -15.57
N GLY A 159 -28.11 6.74 -16.16
CA GLY A 159 -28.83 6.78 -17.43
C GLY A 159 -28.10 7.57 -18.52
N ASN A 160 -28.51 7.35 -19.77
CA ASN A 160 -28.04 8.09 -20.94
C ASN A 160 -28.64 9.51 -20.96
N VAL A 161 -28.11 10.39 -20.10
CA VAL A 161 -28.61 11.76 -19.92
C VAL A 161 -27.48 12.78 -20.02
N ALA A 162 -27.81 14.01 -20.43
CA ALA A 162 -26.85 15.10 -20.66
C ALA A 162 -26.03 15.49 -19.42
N THR A 163 -26.50 15.17 -18.21
CA THR A 163 -25.81 15.46 -16.95
C THR A 163 -24.85 14.36 -16.50
N GLY A 164 -24.87 13.20 -17.16
CA GLY A 164 -23.96 12.09 -16.92
C GLY A 164 -22.96 11.97 -18.05
N CYS A 165 -22.93 10.81 -18.71
CA CYS A 165 -22.09 10.57 -19.87
C CYS A 165 -22.91 10.04 -21.05
N PRO A 166 -23.64 10.92 -21.77
CA PRO A 166 -24.58 10.49 -22.79
C PRO A 166 -23.85 9.93 -24.01
N THR A 167 -24.53 9.10 -24.81
CA THR A 167 -23.98 8.54 -26.06
C THR A 167 -23.59 9.61 -27.08
N SER A 168 -24.19 10.80 -26.99
CA SER A 168 -23.83 11.96 -27.81
C SER A 168 -22.41 12.49 -27.52
N SER A 169 -21.79 12.10 -26.41
CA SER A 169 -20.37 12.38 -26.13
C SER A 169 -19.42 11.62 -27.07
N GLY A 170 -19.88 10.55 -27.72
CA GLY A 170 -19.05 9.62 -28.48
C GLY A 170 -18.20 8.66 -27.63
N LEU A 171 -18.16 8.85 -26.30
CA LEU A 171 -17.32 8.08 -25.38
C LEU A 171 -18.03 6.82 -24.83
N THR A 172 -19.36 6.79 -24.85
CA THR A 172 -20.18 5.70 -24.28
C THR A 172 -21.21 5.15 -25.27
N GLN A 173 -21.71 3.95 -24.97
CA GLN A 173 -22.86 3.29 -25.55
C GLN A 173 -23.99 3.23 -24.51
N GLY A 174 -25.24 3.08 -24.96
CA GLY A 174 -26.40 3.09 -24.05
C GLY A 174 -26.36 2.02 -22.95
N ILE A 175 -25.68 0.90 -23.19
CA ILE A 175 -25.51 -0.20 -22.24
C ILE A 175 -24.43 0.06 -21.17
N ASP A 176 -23.55 1.04 -21.38
CA ASP A 176 -22.44 1.31 -20.46
C ASP A 176 -22.93 1.88 -19.13
N LEU A 177 -24.03 2.64 -19.15
CA LEU A 177 -24.57 3.32 -17.99
C LEU A 177 -25.59 2.44 -17.28
N THR A 178 -25.22 1.97 -16.10
CA THR A 178 -26.09 1.16 -15.23
C THR A 178 -25.95 1.59 -13.78
N ALA A 179 -26.80 1.05 -12.90
CA ALA A 179 -26.66 1.26 -11.45
C ALA A 179 -25.33 0.75 -10.89
N SER A 180 -24.76 -0.31 -11.47
CA SER A 180 -23.47 -0.88 -11.08
C SER A 180 -22.27 -0.25 -11.80
N ASN A 181 -22.51 0.55 -12.85
CA ASN A 181 -21.48 1.24 -13.61
C ASN A 181 -21.93 2.68 -13.95
N PRO A 182 -22.11 3.54 -12.94
CA PRO A 182 -22.57 4.90 -13.16
C PRO A 182 -21.44 5.79 -13.72
N SER A 183 -21.84 6.86 -14.41
CA SER A 183 -21.01 8.06 -14.52
C SER A 183 -21.14 8.89 -13.24
N TYR A 184 -20.15 9.72 -12.93
CA TYR A 184 -20.19 10.61 -11.77
C TYR A 184 -20.16 12.06 -12.22
N ARG A 185 -21.22 12.80 -11.89
CA ARG A 185 -21.27 14.26 -12.03
C ARG A 185 -20.64 14.89 -10.79
N LEU A 186 -19.70 15.79 -11.01
CA LEU A 186 -18.87 16.41 -10.00
C LEU A 186 -19.12 17.92 -9.99
N THR A 187 -19.52 18.45 -8.84
CA THR A 187 -19.51 19.89 -8.59
C THR A 187 -18.16 20.28 -8.01
N LEU A 188 -17.58 21.35 -8.56
CA LEU A 188 -16.20 21.73 -8.32
C LEU A 188 -16.09 23.13 -7.72
N SER A 189 -15.08 23.33 -6.88
CA SER A 189 -14.64 24.63 -6.40
C SER A 189 -13.13 24.81 -6.64
N PRO A 190 -12.68 25.82 -7.39
CA PRO A 190 -13.48 26.70 -8.25
C PRO A 190 -14.30 25.92 -9.29
N ALA A 191 -15.32 26.53 -9.87
CA ALA A 191 -16.10 25.91 -10.94
C ALA A 191 -15.21 25.60 -12.16
N ALA A 192 -15.51 24.53 -12.90
CA ALA A 192 -14.78 24.20 -14.13
C ALA A 192 -14.93 25.32 -15.18
N SER A 193 -13.85 25.61 -15.88
CA SER A 193 -13.90 26.51 -17.03
C SER A 193 -14.69 25.86 -18.17
N SER A 194 -15.46 26.64 -18.92
CA SER A 194 -16.12 26.18 -20.15
C SER A 194 -15.13 25.76 -21.25
N LYS A 195 -13.85 26.14 -21.11
CA LYS A 195 -12.76 25.77 -22.02
C LYS A 195 -12.28 24.32 -21.87
N ILE A 196 -12.66 23.64 -20.80
CA ILE A 196 -12.36 22.21 -20.64
C ILE A 196 -13.24 21.42 -21.60
N ILE A 197 -12.62 20.79 -22.59
CA ILE A 197 -13.32 20.03 -23.63
C ILE A 197 -13.67 18.61 -23.19
N VAL A 198 -14.68 18.02 -23.83
CA VAL A 198 -14.97 16.58 -23.73
C VAL A 198 -13.75 15.82 -24.24
N GLY A 199 -13.32 14.78 -23.51
CA GLY A 199 -12.07 14.06 -23.78
C GLY A 199 -10.89 14.50 -22.92
N SER A 200 -11.00 15.62 -22.19
CA SER A 200 -9.93 16.11 -21.31
C SER A 200 -9.63 15.14 -20.17
N GLY A 201 -8.36 15.01 -19.79
CA GLY A 201 -7.93 14.14 -18.69
C GLY A 201 -8.30 14.70 -17.30
N ILE A 202 -8.75 13.83 -16.41
CA ILE A 202 -8.98 14.11 -14.99
C ILE A 202 -8.05 13.23 -14.16
N ARG A 203 -7.40 13.81 -13.16
CA ARG A 203 -6.63 13.09 -12.12
C ARG A 203 -7.23 13.38 -10.75
N PHE A 204 -7.51 12.33 -10.00
CA PHE A 204 -8.11 12.42 -8.67
C PHE A 204 -7.07 12.20 -7.58
N PHE A 205 -7.19 12.99 -6.53
CA PHE A 205 -6.24 13.02 -5.45
C PHE A 205 -6.89 13.15 -4.08
N ARG A 206 -6.24 12.53 -3.09
CA ARG A 206 -6.63 12.61 -1.69
C ARG A 206 -5.41 12.94 -0.84
N ARG A 207 -5.62 13.71 0.22
CA ARG A 207 -4.58 13.97 1.22
C ARG A 207 -4.38 12.70 2.04
N VAL A 208 -3.15 12.22 2.12
CA VAL A 208 -2.77 11.02 2.86
C VAL A 208 -1.60 11.33 3.77
N HIS A 209 -1.52 10.58 4.85
CA HIS A 209 -0.45 10.67 5.83
C HIS A 209 0.14 9.29 6.06
N TYR A 210 1.47 9.24 6.03
CA TYR A 210 2.25 8.09 6.46
C TYR A 210 3.11 8.50 7.63
N SER A 211 3.18 7.67 8.66
CA SER A 211 4.07 7.90 9.80
C SER A 211 4.49 6.62 10.47
N VAL A 212 5.63 6.66 11.15
CA VAL A 212 5.96 5.65 12.15
C VAL A 212 5.13 5.90 13.40
N TYR A 213 4.46 4.86 13.91
CA TYR A 213 3.67 4.98 15.13
C TYR A 213 3.67 3.68 15.93
N GLN A 214 3.44 3.80 17.22
CA GLN A 214 3.24 2.67 18.12
C GLN A 214 1.75 2.36 18.21
N ALA A 215 1.35 1.14 17.85
CA ALA A 215 -0.04 0.71 17.99
C ALA A 215 -0.33 0.24 19.43
N ALA A 216 -1.60 -0.09 19.70
CA ALA A 216 -2.07 -0.48 21.04
C ALA A 216 -1.40 -1.76 21.59
N ASP A 217 -0.82 -2.59 20.71
CA ASP A 217 -0.04 -3.78 21.07
C ASP A 217 1.40 -3.46 21.51
N GLY A 218 1.77 -2.17 21.58
CA GLY A 218 3.11 -1.71 21.93
C GLY A 218 4.16 -1.88 20.83
N ARG A 219 3.77 -2.35 19.64
CA ARG A 219 4.67 -2.55 18.50
C ARG A 219 4.62 -1.37 17.54
N TRP A 220 5.68 -1.21 16.76
CA TRP A 220 5.85 -0.08 15.86
C TRP A 220 5.50 -0.44 14.43
N TYR A 221 4.73 0.40 13.76
CA TYR A 221 4.22 0.16 12.41
C TYR A 221 4.42 1.39 11.53
N LEU A 222 4.47 1.17 10.22
CA LEU A 222 4.13 2.21 9.25
C LEU A 222 2.61 2.38 9.28
N GLY A 223 2.17 3.51 9.79
CA GLY A 223 0.78 3.91 9.83
C GLY A 223 0.36 4.64 8.57
N TYR A 224 -0.93 4.55 8.27
CA TYR A 224 -1.59 5.24 7.18
C TYR A 224 -2.94 5.80 7.62
N PHE A 225 -3.25 7.02 7.20
CA PHE A 225 -4.62 7.52 7.13
C PHE A 225 -4.81 8.45 5.94
N ASP A 226 -6.06 8.66 5.56
CA ASP A 226 -6.48 9.66 4.58
C ASP A 226 -7.31 10.76 5.23
N CYS A 227 -7.20 11.96 4.66
CA CYS A 227 -8.01 13.12 5.01
C CYS A 227 -8.89 13.55 3.84
N LYS A 228 -10.15 13.88 4.14
CA LYS A 228 -11.06 14.58 3.20
C LYS A 228 -11.68 15.79 3.89
N THR A 229 -11.62 16.93 3.22
CA THR A 229 -12.32 18.14 3.67
C THR A 229 -13.81 17.87 3.77
N GLY A 230 -14.45 18.26 4.88
CA GLY A 230 -15.89 18.08 5.09
C GLY A 230 -16.30 16.70 5.62
N ARG A 231 -15.35 15.76 5.80
CA ARG A 231 -15.58 14.54 6.57
C ARG A 231 -15.49 14.84 8.08
N VAL A 232 -16.22 14.10 8.92
CA VAL A 232 -16.08 14.12 10.38
C VAL A 232 -15.72 12.71 10.89
N PRO A 233 -14.53 12.49 11.49
CA PRO A 233 -13.40 13.42 11.51
C PRO A 233 -12.82 13.67 10.11
N VAL A 234 -12.15 14.80 9.91
CA VAL A 234 -11.55 15.18 8.61
C VAL A 234 -10.55 14.13 8.15
N CYS A 235 -9.75 13.62 9.08
CA CYS A 235 -8.80 12.55 8.88
C CYS A 235 -9.25 11.30 9.62
N ASN A 236 -9.14 10.15 8.97
CA ASN A 236 -9.39 8.87 9.61
C ASN A 236 -8.38 8.59 10.73
N ALA A 237 -8.72 7.65 11.62
CA ALA A 237 -7.77 7.12 12.59
C ALA A 237 -6.61 6.41 11.87
N LEU A 238 -5.40 6.57 12.41
CA LEU A 238 -4.19 5.92 11.90
C LEU A 238 -4.32 4.39 11.98
N GLN A 239 -4.09 3.70 10.86
CA GLN A 239 -4.16 2.24 10.76
C GLN A 239 -2.79 1.65 10.40
N PRO A 240 -2.46 0.43 10.88
CA PRO A 240 -1.20 -0.20 10.56
C PRO A 240 -1.22 -0.71 9.12
N LEU A 241 -0.23 -0.28 8.33
CA LEU A 241 -0.07 -0.73 6.95
C LEU A 241 0.97 -1.84 6.83
N ALA A 242 2.10 -1.70 7.54
CA ALA A 242 3.18 -2.69 7.55
C ALA A 242 3.95 -2.63 8.87
N GLY A 243 4.50 -3.77 9.29
CA GLY A 243 5.29 -3.93 10.51
C GLY A 243 5.08 -5.30 11.16
N PRO A 244 5.66 -5.56 12.33
CA PRO A 244 6.34 -4.59 13.20
C PRO A 244 7.74 -4.18 12.70
N PHE A 245 8.12 -2.94 12.98
CA PHE A 245 9.44 -2.37 12.72
C PHE A 245 10.17 -2.07 14.02
N GLN A 246 11.44 -1.66 13.91
CA GLN A 246 12.18 -1.12 15.05
C GLN A 246 11.47 0.10 15.66
N PRO A 247 11.68 0.39 16.94
CA PRO A 247 11.15 1.61 17.56
C PRO A 247 11.57 2.89 16.85
N TYR A 248 10.77 3.93 16.99
CA TYR A 248 11.18 5.26 16.59
C TYR A 248 12.40 5.72 17.41
N ALA A 249 13.36 6.34 16.73
CA ALA A 249 14.55 6.90 17.35
C ALA A 249 15.02 8.14 16.57
N VAL A 250 15.29 9.23 17.30
CA VAL A 250 15.71 10.54 16.75
C VAL A 250 17.16 10.57 16.24
N ASN A 251 17.95 9.55 16.55
CA ASN A 251 19.37 9.42 16.20
C ASN A 251 19.59 8.77 14.80
N GLY A 252 18.54 8.63 14.00
CA GLY A 252 18.60 8.03 12.67
C GLY A 252 18.58 6.50 12.63
N THR A 253 18.26 5.83 13.74
CA THR A 253 18.05 4.38 13.79
C THR A 253 16.57 3.99 13.91
N SER A 254 15.64 4.90 13.57
CA SER A 254 14.20 4.64 13.59
C SER A 254 13.80 3.47 12.68
N GLY A 255 12.78 2.69 13.07
CA GLY A 255 12.23 1.62 12.25
C GLY A 255 11.67 2.08 10.91
N VAL A 256 11.10 3.27 10.84
CA VAL A 256 10.81 3.94 9.57
C VAL A 256 11.38 5.34 9.63
N GLN A 257 12.10 5.73 8.59
CA GLN A 257 12.77 7.01 8.52
C GLN A 257 12.65 7.61 7.12
N PHE A 258 12.24 8.86 7.09
CA PHE A 258 12.21 9.69 5.89
C PHE A 258 13.41 10.64 5.88
N ALA A 259 13.97 10.86 4.71
CA ALA A 259 14.92 11.93 4.45
C ALA A 259 14.60 12.59 3.12
N TYR A 260 14.71 13.91 3.08
CA TYR A 260 14.33 14.73 1.92
C TYR A 260 15.55 15.44 1.38
N TYR A 261 15.74 15.37 0.07
CA TYR A 261 16.87 15.98 -0.60
C TYR A 261 16.39 16.93 -1.70
N ASP A 262 17.11 18.03 -1.89
CA ASP A 262 16.91 18.94 -3.02
C ASP A 262 17.58 18.44 -4.31
N SER A 263 17.47 19.21 -5.40
CA SER A 263 18.00 18.83 -6.71
C SER A 263 19.53 18.75 -6.76
N THR A 264 20.23 19.33 -5.80
CA THR A 264 21.68 19.22 -5.65
C THR A 264 22.11 18.00 -4.83
N GLY A 265 21.15 17.35 -4.16
CA GLY A 265 21.38 16.21 -3.28
C GLY A 265 21.62 16.61 -1.82
N ALA A 266 21.46 17.88 -1.45
CA ALA A 266 21.55 18.34 -0.07
C ALA A 266 20.25 18.06 0.70
N VAL A 267 20.34 17.79 2.01
CA VAL A 267 19.17 17.57 2.85
C VAL A 267 18.38 18.86 2.98
N THR A 268 17.06 18.81 2.80
CA THR A 268 16.21 19.99 2.84
C THR A 268 15.01 19.83 3.76
N ALA A 269 14.73 20.88 4.55
CA ALA A 269 13.49 21.04 5.30
C ALA A 269 12.45 21.87 4.53
N ASN A 270 12.78 22.35 3.32
CA ASN A 270 11.87 23.13 2.50
C ASN A 270 11.08 22.20 1.55
N ARG A 271 9.77 22.08 1.82
CA ARG A 271 8.83 21.23 1.05
C ARG A 271 8.84 21.52 -0.46
N SER A 272 9.03 22.78 -0.85
CA SER A 272 9.01 23.19 -2.27
C SER A 272 10.28 22.82 -3.03
N LEU A 273 11.37 22.54 -2.32
CA LEU A 273 12.67 22.18 -2.90
C LEU A 273 12.90 20.67 -2.93
N VAL A 274 11.97 19.86 -2.41
CA VAL A 274 12.16 18.41 -2.38
C VAL A 274 12.23 17.86 -3.81
N ALA A 275 13.34 17.21 -4.12
CA ALA A 275 13.62 16.56 -5.38
C ALA A 275 13.64 15.04 -5.25
N ARG A 276 14.04 14.53 -4.09
CA ARG A 276 14.16 13.10 -3.81
C ARG A 276 13.74 12.80 -2.37
N ILE A 277 12.96 11.74 -2.21
CA ILE A 277 12.57 11.21 -0.91
C ILE A 277 13.27 9.87 -0.72
N SER A 278 14.04 9.75 0.35
CA SER A 278 14.60 8.48 0.81
C SER A 278 13.74 7.95 1.94
N LEU A 279 13.35 6.70 1.84
CA LEU A 279 12.69 5.94 2.89
C LEU A 279 13.63 4.83 3.33
N VAL A 280 13.86 4.71 4.63
CA VAL A 280 14.51 3.54 5.23
C VAL A 280 13.50 2.84 6.13
N VAL A 281 13.33 1.54 5.92
CA VAL A 281 12.51 0.66 6.76
C VAL A 281 13.42 -0.39 7.38
N ARG A 282 13.35 -0.55 8.70
CA ARG A 282 14.16 -1.49 9.49
C ARG A 282 13.25 -2.42 10.26
N GLY A 283 13.23 -3.69 9.87
CA GLY A 283 12.53 -4.74 10.58
C GLY A 283 13.39 -5.29 11.72
N GLN A 284 12.71 -5.78 12.75
CA GLN A 284 13.33 -6.53 13.84
C GLN A 284 12.47 -7.77 14.08
N GLY A 285 13.10 -8.95 14.03
CA GLY A 285 12.44 -10.21 14.37
C GLY A 285 11.96 -10.18 15.82
N THR A 286 10.86 -10.86 16.09
CA THR A 286 10.30 -10.88 17.45
C THR A 286 10.96 -11.95 18.33
N ALA A 287 11.59 -12.95 17.71
CA ALA A 287 12.29 -14.02 18.39
C ALA A 287 13.81 -13.86 18.30
N GLN A 288 14.48 -14.42 19.30
CA GLN A 288 15.93 -14.62 19.27
C GLN A 288 16.21 -15.81 18.33
N LEU A 289 16.86 -15.56 17.20
CA LEU A 289 17.19 -16.57 16.22
C LEU A 289 18.48 -17.29 16.63
N ASP A 290 18.45 -18.62 16.64
CA ASP A 290 19.63 -19.47 16.77
C ASP A 290 19.70 -20.41 15.56
N LEU A 291 20.27 -19.90 14.47
CA LEU A 291 20.36 -20.62 13.19
C LEU A 291 21.65 -21.43 13.04
N THR A 292 22.72 -21.05 13.77
CA THR A 292 24.07 -21.60 13.59
C THR A 292 24.71 -22.14 14.88
N GLY A 293 24.05 -22.05 16.04
CA GLY A 293 24.61 -22.50 17.32
C GLY A 293 25.54 -21.48 17.99
N ASP A 294 25.70 -20.28 17.41
CA ASP A 294 26.58 -19.20 17.90
C ASP A 294 25.88 -18.26 18.92
N GLY A 295 24.79 -18.73 19.53
CA GLY A 295 24.00 -17.96 20.46
C GLY A 295 22.85 -17.23 19.77
N ALA A 296 21.73 -17.15 20.49
CA ALA A 296 20.54 -16.56 19.93
C ALA A 296 20.76 -15.05 19.72
N THR A 297 20.41 -14.51 18.54
CA THR A 297 20.47 -13.06 18.27
C THR A 297 19.17 -12.58 17.62
N THR A 298 18.78 -11.32 17.86
CA THR A 298 17.58 -10.79 17.22
C THR A 298 17.86 -10.49 15.75
N PHE A 299 17.02 -11.02 14.86
CA PHE A 299 17.11 -10.70 13.44
C PHE A 299 16.89 -9.21 13.20
N ARG A 300 17.74 -8.61 12.37
CA ARG A 300 17.57 -7.24 11.88
C ARG A 300 17.78 -7.23 10.38
N ASP A 301 16.86 -6.60 9.68
CA ASP A 301 16.98 -6.39 8.23
C ASP A 301 16.51 -4.97 7.92
N SER A 302 17.02 -4.41 6.84
CA SER A 302 16.68 -3.05 6.45
C SER A 302 16.65 -2.90 4.94
N LEU A 303 15.74 -2.05 4.48
CA LEU A 303 15.63 -1.69 3.07
C LEU A 303 15.58 -0.17 2.96
N ARG A 304 16.39 0.36 2.04
CA ARG A 304 16.38 1.77 1.66
C ARG A 304 15.82 1.90 0.25
N ILE A 305 14.95 2.87 0.08
CA ILE A 305 14.31 3.19 -1.20
C ILE A 305 14.49 4.66 -1.45
N GLU A 306 14.87 5.00 -2.67
CA GLU A 306 14.99 6.37 -3.12
C GLU A 306 14.03 6.62 -4.26
N VAL A 307 13.21 7.66 -4.12
CA VAL A 307 12.23 8.05 -5.13
C VAL A 307 12.52 9.49 -5.54
N GLY A 308 12.93 9.66 -6.79
CA GLY A 308 12.99 10.97 -7.43
C GLY A 308 11.59 11.48 -7.77
N LEU A 309 11.27 12.69 -7.33
CA LEU A 309 10.02 13.37 -7.70
C LEU A 309 10.11 13.83 -9.16
N ARG A 310 9.01 13.70 -9.92
CA ARG A 310 8.97 14.07 -11.34
C ARG A 310 8.82 15.57 -11.56
N ASN A 311 7.98 16.22 -10.75
CA ASN A 311 7.69 17.64 -10.86
C ASN A 311 8.36 18.39 -9.71
N ARG A 312 9.66 18.66 -9.89
CA ARG A 312 10.57 19.21 -8.89
C ARG A 312 11.41 20.35 -9.45
N LYS A 313 11.98 21.15 -8.56
CA LYS A 313 12.97 22.20 -8.87
C LYS A 313 14.37 21.68 -8.56
#